data_AF-A0A351MRW2-F1
#
_entry.id   AF-A0A351MRW2-F1
#
_cell.length_a   1.000
_cell.length_b   1.000
_cell.length_c   1.000
_cell.angle_alpha   90.00
_cell.angle_beta   90.00
_cell.angle_gamma   90.00
#
_symmetry.space_group_name_H-M   'P 1'
#
loop_
_entity.id
_entity.type
_entity.pdbx_description
1 polymer ?
#
loop_
_entity_poly.entity_id
_entity_poly.type
_entity_poly.pdbx_seq_one_letter_code
_entity_poly.pdbx_strand_id
1 'polypeptide(L)'
;PRLPGREFEVVWRRAPGSANGLLMAVVEKRNVTVVGNGTRALEELIHADDIAINRAELYLHLHSRHLTEIPAAGESVILNPTGSYAHGADCVYRPELVTDALRDSVTAYCRQFPGLHYARLDLRAVDEDELSAGKFRVTEIGGCCHVSSVVRDTSLGVWNAYPIVWRQVRLCLQAGADNLRLGVRPVPLTFVLTRWSQARSRSDTFAIVDRT
;
A
#
# COMPACT_ATOMS: atom_id res chain seq x y z
N PRO A 1 -17.36 6.79 1.49
CA PRO A 1 -17.25 6.04 2.76
C PRO A 1 -16.07 5.06 2.73
N ARG A 2 -15.15 5.14 3.69
CA ARG A 2 -14.01 4.21 3.79
C ARG A 2 -14.56 2.83 4.17
N LEU A 3 -14.17 1.79 3.45
CA LEU A 3 -14.57 0.43 3.81
C LEU A 3 -13.94 0.08 5.18
N PRO A 4 -14.73 -0.40 6.16
CA PRO A 4 -14.21 -0.77 7.47
C PRO A 4 -13.26 -1.98 7.36
N GLY A 5 -12.41 -2.15 8.38
CA GLY A 5 -11.42 -3.23 8.46
C GLY A 5 -9.98 -2.77 8.25
N ARG A 6 -9.03 -3.68 8.42
CA ARG A 6 -7.58 -3.46 8.23
C ARG A 6 -7.24 -3.41 6.75
N GLU A 7 -6.22 -2.60 6.40
CA GLU A 7 -5.76 -2.45 5.02
C GLU A 7 -4.52 -3.31 4.77
N PHE A 8 -4.52 -4.00 3.64
CA PHE A 8 -3.40 -4.83 3.20
C PHE A 8 -3.07 -4.53 1.74
N GLU A 9 -1.80 -4.67 1.39
CA GLU A 9 -1.33 -4.78 0.01
C GLU A 9 -0.95 -6.24 -0.23
N VAL A 10 -1.33 -6.79 -1.38
CA VAL A 10 -0.79 -8.07 -1.85
C VAL A 10 -0.21 -7.96 -3.25
N VAL A 11 0.86 -8.71 -3.50
CA VAL A 11 1.49 -8.77 -4.82
C VAL A 11 1.32 -10.16 -5.40
N TRP A 12 0.75 -10.25 -6.59
CA TRP A 12 0.35 -11.51 -7.20
C TRP A 12 0.84 -11.63 -8.66
N ARG A 13 1.17 -12.86 -9.08
CA ARG A 13 1.49 -13.19 -10.48
C ARG A 13 0.85 -14.50 -10.91
N ARG A 14 0.53 -14.65 -12.19
CA ARG A 14 0.20 -15.94 -12.82
C ARG A 14 0.76 -16.02 -14.24
N ALA A 15 1.49 -17.08 -14.53
CA ALA A 15 1.95 -17.37 -15.89
C ALA A 15 0.74 -17.62 -16.82
N PRO A 16 0.79 -17.26 -18.11
CA PRO A 16 -0.26 -17.62 -19.06
C PRO A 16 -0.54 -19.12 -19.08
N GLY A 17 -1.82 -19.48 -19.17
CA GLY A 17 -2.27 -20.88 -19.16
C GLY A 17 -2.18 -21.61 -17.81
N SER A 18 -1.46 -21.07 -16.82
CA SER A 18 -1.43 -21.65 -15.47
C SER A 18 -2.77 -21.46 -14.76
N ALA A 19 -3.25 -22.52 -14.10
CA ALA A 19 -4.41 -22.43 -13.22
C ALA A 19 -4.08 -21.69 -11.91
N ASN A 20 -2.85 -21.86 -11.42
CA ASN A 20 -2.41 -21.41 -10.11
C ASN A 20 -1.65 -20.10 -10.21
N GLY A 21 -1.99 -19.16 -9.35
CA GLY A 21 -1.23 -17.92 -9.14
C GLY A 21 -0.19 -18.09 -8.03
N LEU A 22 0.70 -17.10 -7.94
CA LEU A 22 1.71 -16.96 -6.91
C LEU A 22 1.44 -15.67 -6.16
N LEU A 23 1.19 -15.77 -4.85
CA LEU A 23 1.18 -14.64 -3.93
C LEU A 23 2.62 -14.41 -3.46
N MET A 24 3.20 -13.27 -3.82
CA MET A 24 4.62 -12.98 -3.61
C MET A 24 4.88 -12.19 -2.32
N ALA A 25 3.91 -11.39 -1.87
CA ALA A 25 4.00 -10.61 -0.64
C ALA A 25 2.61 -10.24 -0.14
N VAL A 26 2.50 -10.11 1.18
CA VAL A 26 1.40 -9.47 1.90
C VAL A 26 2.05 -8.39 2.78
N VAL A 27 1.53 -7.18 2.72
CA VAL A 27 1.96 -6.06 3.55
C VAL A 27 0.74 -5.48 4.23
N GLU A 28 0.79 -5.32 5.55
CA GLU A 28 -0.22 -4.61 6.29
C GLU A 28 0.08 -3.11 6.29
N LYS A 29 -0.92 -2.27 6.01
CA LYS A 29 -0.81 -0.81 6.10
C LYS A 29 -1.53 -0.32 7.35
N ARG A 30 -0.75 -0.01 8.39
CA ARG A 30 -1.21 0.45 9.69
C ARG A 30 -1.34 1.96 9.70
N ASN A 31 -2.37 2.44 10.39
CA ASN A 31 -2.43 3.84 10.74
C ASN A 31 -1.35 4.16 11.76
N VAL A 32 -0.73 5.32 11.62
CA VAL A 32 0.16 5.88 12.63
C VAL A 32 -0.66 6.84 13.46
N THR A 33 -0.60 6.65 14.77
CA THR A 33 -1.49 7.31 15.72
C THR A 33 -0.69 7.74 16.94
N VAL A 34 -0.99 8.93 17.46
CA VAL A 34 -0.51 9.38 18.78
C VAL A 34 -1.66 9.46 19.76
N VAL A 35 -1.37 9.25 21.05
CA VAL A 35 -2.37 9.30 22.12
C VAL A 35 -2.18 10.56 22.94
N GLY A 36 -3.25 11.35 23.06
CA GLY A 36 -3.30 12.54 23.90
C GLY A 36 -3.05 12.22 25.36
N ASN A 37 -2.28 13.08 26.01
CA ASN A 37 -2.04 13.03 27.45
C ASN A 37 -2.70 14.22 28.19
N GLY A 38 -3.48 15.05 27.48
CA GLY A 38 -4.16 16.23 28.01
C GLY A 38 -3.23 17.40 28.36
N THR A 39 -1.94 17.34 28.02
CA THR A 39 -0.96 18.38 28.39
C THR A 39 -0.05 18.81 27.24
N ARG A 40 0.36 17.88 26.38
CA ARG A 40 1.25 18.14 25.24
C ARG A 40 0.45 18.48 23.99
N ALA A 41 0.98 19.42 23.21
CA ALA A 41 0.45 19.73 21.90
C ALA A 41 0.67 18.57 20.91
N LEU A 42 -0.11 18.53 19.83
CA LEU A 42 -0.01 17.49 18.81
C LEU A 42 1.41 17.40 18.21
N GLU A 43 2.07 18.52 17.97
CA GLU A 43 3.46 18.56 17.50
C GLU A 43 4.42 17.83 18.45
N GLU A 44 4.31 18.08 19.75
CA GLU A 44 5.14 17.43 20.77
C GLU A 44 4.87 15.92 20.85
N LEU A 45 3.61 15.51 20.67
CA LEU A 45 3.24 14.09 20.63
C LEU A 45 3.82 13.39 19.39
N ILE A 46 3.80 14.05 18.22
CA ILE A 46 4.42 13.53 16.99
C ILE A 46 5.93 13.34 17.18
N HIS A 47 6.61 14.31 17.81
CA HIS A 47 8.05 14.22 18.03
C HIS A 47 8.46 13.19 19.10
N ALA A 48 7.58 12.92 20.07
CA ALA A 48 7.85 11.97 21.14
C ALA A 48 7.50 10.51 20.79
N ASP A 49 6.82 10.26 19.67
CA ASP A 49 6.39 8.92 19.27
C ASP A 49 7.45 8.21 18.40
N ASP A 50 7.77 6.97 18.77
CA ASP A 50 8.84 6.17 18.17
C ASP A 50 8.63 5.87 16.66
N ILE A 51 7.36 5.83 16.22
CA ILE A 51 7.02 5.56 14.82
C ILE A 51 6.86 6.88 14.08
N ALA A 52 6.09 7.83 14.64
CA ALA A 52 5.74 9.07 13.99
C ALA A 52 6.96 9.96 13.73
N ILE A 53 7.96 9.93 14.61
CA ILE A 53 9.19 10.72 14.47
C ILE A 53 9.89 10.46 13.12
N ASN A 54 9.83 9.23 12.59
CA ASN A 54 10.47 8.86 11.33
C ASN A 54 9.93 9.65 10.12
N ARG A 55 8.72 10.22 10.24
CA ARG A 55 8.06 11.01 9.20
C ARG A 55 7.45 12.30 9.78
N ALA A 56 8.05 12.84 10.84
CA ALA A 56 7.53 14.01 11.55
C ALA A 56 7.20 15.17 10.59
N GLU A 57 8.11 15.54 9.70
CA GLU A 57 7.88 16.61 8.71
C GLU A 57 6.60 16.43 7.89
N LEU A 58 6.29 15.19 7.48
CA LEU A 58 5.06 14.88 6.76
C LEU A 58 3.83 15.06 7.65
N TYR A 59 3.85 14.52 8.87
CA TYR A 59 2.71 14.64 9.78
C TYR A 59 2.49 16.09 10.20
N LEU A 60 3.56 16.85 10.45
CA LEU A 60 3.49 18.28 10.73
C LEU A 60 2.86 19.04 9.58
N HIS A 61 3.22 18.71 8.33
CA HIS A 61 2.60 19.31 7.15
C HIS A 61 1.10 18.97 7.05
N LEU A 62 0.75 17.68 7.19
CA LEU A 62 -0.63 17.19 7.09
C LEU A 62 -1.55 17.78 8.17
N HIS A 63 -1.03 18.00 9.38
CA HIS A 63 -1.76 18.52 10.55
C HIS A 63 -1.43 19.98 10.85
N SER A 64 -0.90 20.74 9.88
CA SER A 64 -0.42 22.12 10.07
C SER A 64 -1.44 23.08 10.70
N ARG A 65 -2.74 22.81 10.60
CA ARG A 65 -3.82 23.59 11.23
C ARG A 65 -4.09 23.25 12.70
N HIS A 66 -3.60 22.12 13.18
CA HIS A 66 -3.97 21.51 14.46
C HIS A 66 -2.76 21.28 15.39
N LEU A 67 -1.55 21.70 15.00
CA LEU A 67 -0.31 21.36 15.71
C LEU A 67 -0.25 21.83 17.17
N THR A 68 -0.87 22.98 17.46
CA THR A 68 -0.91 23.57 18.81
C THR A 68 -2.08 23.07 19.66
N GLU A 69 -2.97 22.26 19.09
CA GLU A 69 -4.07 21.64 19.86
C GLU A 69 -3.48 20.63 20.84
N ILE A 70 -4.09 20.53 22.02
CA ILE A 70 -3.73 19.56 23.06
C ILE A 70 -4.82 18.48 23.05
N PRO A 71 -4.56 17.29 22.46
CA PRO A 71 -5.54 16.20 22.48
C PRO A 71 -5.81 15.76 23.91
N ALA A 72 -7.07 15.46 24.22
CA ALA A 72 -7.49 15.05 25.56
C ALA A 72 -6.78 13.76 26.00
N ALA A 73 -6.66 13.54 27.32
CA ALA A 73 -6.05 12.33 27.84
C ALA A 73 -6.81 11.08 27.33
N GLY A 74 -6.11 10.18 26.63
CA GLY A 74 -6.69 9.00 25.99
C GLY A 74 -7.30 9.22 24.60
N GLU A 75 -7.31 10.46 24.08
CA GLU A 75 -7.75 10.74 22.72
C GLU A 75 -6.75 10.17 21.71
N SER A 76 -7.25 9.39 20.75
CA SER A 76 -6.45 8.76 19.71
C SER A 76 -6.47 9.62 18.44
N VAL A 77 -5.30 10.10 18.03
CA VAL A 77 -5.14 10.98 16.87
C VAL A 77 -4.45 10.23 15.74
N ILE A 78 -5.19 9.94 14.66
CA ILE A 78 -4.62 9.35 13.45
C ILE A 78 -3.85 10.41 12.67
N LEU A 79 -2.56 10.18 12.46
CA LEU A 79 -1.67 11.11 11.78
C LEU A 79 -1.73 10.99 10.25
N ASN A 80 -2.07 9.81 9.73
CA ASN A 80 -2.19 9.56 8.30
C ASN A 80 -3.67 9.59 7.84
N PRO A 81 -4.15 10.66 7.20
CA PRO A 81 -5.56 10.77 6.80
C PRO A 81 -5.98 9.67 5.82
N THR A 82 -5.05 9.19 4.99
CA THR A 82 -5.26 8.01 4.14
C THR A 82 -4.35 6.86 4.57
N GLY A 83 -4.76 5.63 4.24
CA GLY A 83 -4.01 4.40 4.55
C GLY A 83 -2.85 4.16 3.59
N SER A 84 -2.62 5.12 2.69
CA SER A 84 -1.53 5.04 1.72
C SER A 84 -0.20 5.35 2.39
N TYR A 85 0.85 4.68 1.92
CA TYR A 85 2.22 4.99 2.32
C TYR A 85 2.58 6.46 2.06
N ALA A 86 2.07 7.07 0.99
CA ALA A 86 2.34 8.48 0.67
C ALA A 86 1.92 9.44 1.80
N HIS A 87 0.85 9.10 2.53
CA HIS A 87 0.34 9.90 3.66
C HIS A 87 0.85 9.41 5.02
N GLY A 88 1.84 8.52 5.05
CA GLY A 88 2.48 8.12 6.30
C GLY A 88 1.93 6.86 6.94
N ALA A 89 1.24 5.98 6.22
CA ALA A 89 0.91 4.66 6.77
C ALA A 89 2.20 3.85 7.04
N ASP A 90 2.22 3.15 8.18
CA ASP A 90 3.27 2.20 8.54
C ASP A 90 3.04 0.89 7.78
N CYS A 91 4.06 0.42 7.07
CA CYS A 91 3.95 -0.70 6.14
C CYS A 91 4.74 -1.89 6.69
N VAL A 92 4.05 -2.95 7.10
CA VAL A 92 4.66 -4.10 7.75
C VAL A 92 4.52 -5.33 6.86
N TYR A 93 5.63 -5.97 6.51
CA TYR A 93 5.65 -7.19 5.72
C TYR A 93 5.17 -8.38 6.56
N ARG A 94 4.15 -9.08 6.06
CA ARG A 94 3.45 -10.16 6.79
C ARG A 94 3.48 -11.48 6.00
N PRO A 95 4.66 -12.09 5.76
CA PRO A 95 4.78 -13.33 4.98
C PRO A 95 3.97 -14.49 5.56
N GLU A 96 3.76 -14.52 6.87
CA GLU A 96 3.00 -15.53 7.60
C GLU A 96 1.49 -15.53 7.28
N LEU A 97 0.95 -14.44 6.71
CA LEU A 97 -0.45 -14.37 6.27
C LEU A 97 -0.68 -15.02 4.90
N VAL A 98 0.39 -15.46 4.22
CA VAL A 98 0.27 -16.15 2.93
C VAL A 98 -0.22 -17.58 3.16
N THR A 99 -1.47 -17.82 2.81
CA THR A 99 -2.09 -19.15 2.84
C THR A 99 -2.53 -19.59 1.44
N ASP A 100 -2.80 -20.88 1.27
CA ASP A 100 -3.43 -21.40 0.05
C ASP A 100 -4.81 -20.76 -0.19
N ALA A 101 -5.61 -20.59 0.86
CA ALA A 101 -6.94 -19.97 0.76
C ALA A 101 -6.88 -18.52 0.26
N LEU A 102 -5.95 -17.71 0.80
CA LEU A 102 -5.73 -16.34 0.35
C LEU A 102 -5.21 -16.31 -1.09
N ARG A 103 -4.21 -17.15 -1.41
CA ARG A 103 -3.65 -17.25 -2.77
C ARG A 103 -4.72 -17.61 -3.79
N ASP A 104 -5.56 -18.60 -3.48
CA ASP A 104 -6.56 -19.11 -4.41
C ASP A 104 -7.70 -18.10 -4.60
N SER A 105 -8.11 -17.41 -3.53
CA SER A 105 -9.10 -16.34 -3.59
C SER A 105 -8.61 -15.12 -4.39
N VAL A 106 -7.37 -14.69 -4.17
CA VAL A 106 -6.73 -13.63 -4.97
C VAL A 106 -6.58 -14.07 -6.42
N THR A 107 -6.19 -15.32 -6.67
CA THR A 107 -6.07 -15.88 -8.02
C THR A 107 -7.42 -15.90 -8.72
N ALA A 108 -8.49 -16.34 -8.04
CA ALA A 108 -9.85 -16.37 -8.57
C ALA A 108 -10.34 -14.95 -8.93
N TYR A 109 -10.06 -13.95 -8.08
CA TYR A 109 -10.35 -12.55 -8.38
C TYR A 109 -9.60 -12.06 -9.63
N CYS A 110 -8.27 -12.21 -9.67
CA CYS A 110 -7.45 -11.76 -10.80
C CYS A 110 -7.77 -12.49 -12.12
N ARG A 111 -8.31 -13.71 -12.08
CA ARG A 111 -8.74 -14.45 -13.28
C ARG A 111 -9.94 -13.83 -13.99
N GLN A 112 -10.69 -12.96 -13.33
CA GLN A 112 -11.81 -12.24 -13.94
C GLN A 112 -11.33 -11.20 -14.97
N PHE A 113 -10.05 -10.85 -14.97
CA PHE A 113 -9.44 -9.90 -15.90
C PHE A 113 -8.57 -10.64 -16.93
N PRO A 114 -9.06 -10.82 -18.18
CA PRO A 114 -8.27 -11.42 -19.25
C PRO A 114 -6.98 -10.60 -19.49
N GLY A 115 -5.84 -11.29 -19.64
CA GLY A 115 -4.54 -10.66 -19.85
C GLY A 115 -3.87 -10.09 -18.60
N LEU A 116 -4.48 -10.23 -17.41
CA LEU A 116 -3.84 -9.88 -16.15
C LEU A 116 -2.94 -11.03 -15.66
N HIS A 117 -1.63 -10.79 -15.74
CA HIS A 117 -0.59 -11.76 -15.33
C HIS A 117 0.25 -11.30 -14.14
N TYR A 118 0.12 -10.03 -13.73
CA TYR A 118 0.80 -9.44 -12.58
C TYR A 118 -0.08 -8.35 -12.01
N ALA A 119 -0.26 -8.32 -10.69
CA ALA A 119 -1.08 -7.33 -10.02
C ALA A 119 -0.53 -6.99 -8.62
N ARG A 120 -0.66 -5.72 -8.24
CA ARG A 120 -0.64 -5.27 -6.86
C ARG A 120 -2.08 -4.95 -6.48
N LEU A 121 -2.59 -5.52 -5.41
CA LEU A 121 -3.95 -5.27 -4.97
C LEU A 121 -3.91 -4.62 -3.60
N ASP A 122 -4.69 -3.57 -3.41
CA ASP A 122 -5.01 -3.09 -2.08
C ASP A 122 -6.32 -3.76 -1.63
N LEU A 123 -6.30 -4.36 -0.45
CA LEU A 123 -7.34 -5.19 0.12
C LEU A 123 -7.80 -4.62 1.47
N ARG A 124 -9.05 -4.92 1.82
CA ARG A 124 -9.62 -4.72 3.16
C ARG A 124 -10.17 -6.04 3.69
N ALA A 125 -9.83 -6.38 4.92
CA ALA A 125 -10.39 -7.51 5.66
C ALA A 125 -10.71 -7.05 7.10
N VAL A 126 -11.60 -7.76 7.80
CA VAL A 126 -11.90 -7.41 9.21
C VAL A 126 -10.64 -7.52 10.05
N ASP A 127 -9.90 -8.61 9.89
CA ASP A 127 -8.66 -8.91 10.57
C ASP A 127 -7.72 -9.79 9.71
N GLU A 128 -6.64 -10.26 10.32
CA GLU A 128 -5.64 -11.12 9.69
C GLU A 128 -6.16 -12.54 9.42
N ASP A 129 -7.05 -13.04 10.28
CA ASP A 129 -7.61 -14.39 10.16
C ASP A 129 -8.56 -14.48 8.97
N GLU A 130 -9.42 -13.47 8.79
CA GLU A 130 -10.27 -13.35 7.61
C GLU A 130 -9.45 -13.24 6.33
N LEU A 131 -8.41 -12.39 6.33
CA LEU A 131 -7.52 -12.26 5.18
C LEU A 131 -6.89 -13.62 4.84
N SER A 132 -6.33 -14.30 5.84
CA SER A 132 -5.70 -15.62 5.70
C SER A 132 -6.71 -16.70 5.27
N ALA A 133 -7.99 -16.53 5.57
CA ALA A 133 -9.07 -17.40 5.08
C ALA A 133 -9.53 -17.04 3.65
N GLY A 134 -8.91 -16.06 2.99
CA GLY A 134 -9.28 -15.59 1.65
C GLY A 134 -10.51 -14.69 1.62
N LYS A 135 -10.94 -14.15 2.77
CA LYS A 135 -12.08 -13.23 2.87
C LYS A 135 -11.57 -11.80 2.88
N PHE A 136 -11.82 -11.08 1.79
CA PHE A 136 -11.41 -9.69 1.65
C PHE A 136 -12.30 -8.95 0.66
N ARG A 137 -12.16 -7.62 0.66
CA ARG A 137 -12.68 -6.72 -0.38
C ARG A 137 -11.50 -6.06 -1.08
N VAL A 138 -11.52 -6.05 -2.40
CA VAL A 138 -10.50 -5.34 -3.20
C VAL A 138 -10.89 -3.86 -3.25
N THR A 139 -9.98 -2.98 -2.83
CA THR A 139 -10.17 -1.52 -2.89
C THR A 139 -9.49 -0.90 -4.09
N GLU A 140 -8.35 -1.43 -4.51
CA GLU A 140 -7.61 -0.96 -5.68
C GLU A 140 -6.96 -2.15 -6.39
N ILE A 141 -6.93 -2.09 -7.72
CA ILE A 141 -6.10 -2.94 -8.55
C ILE A 141 -5.06 -2.09 -9.26
N GLY A 142 -3.80 -2.26 -8.83
CA GLY A 142 -2.62 -1.73 -9.48
C GLY A 142 -2.06 -2.72 -10.49
N GLY A 143 -1.74 -2.21 -11.68
CA GLY A 143 -1.01 -2.96 -12.70
C GLY A 143 0.50 -3.04 -12.42
N CYS A 144 1.27 -3.17 -13.49
CA CYS A 144 2.73 -3.11 -13.43
C CYS A 144 3.22 -1.68 -13.07
N CYS A 145 4.47 -1.55 -12.60
CA CYS A 145 5.20 -0.30 -12.29
C CYS A 145 5.13 0.26 -10.86
N HIS A 146 4.48 -0.43 -9.92
CA HIS A 146 4.59 -0.08 -8.49
C HIS A 146 5.60 -0.99 -7.78
N VAL A 147 6.56 -0.38 -7.09
CA VAL A 147 7.40 -1.09 -6.11
C VAL A 147 6.52 -1.42 -4.92
N SER A 148 6.53 -2.68 -4.47
CA SER A 148 5.74 -3.09 -3.31
C SER A 148 6.15 -2.32 -2.07
N SER A 149 5.16 -2.09 -1.20
CA SER A 149 5.36 -1.41 0.08
C SER A 149 6.26 -2.20 1.05
N VAL A 150 6.66 -3.44 0.72
CA VAL A 150 7.69 -4.19 1.47
C VAL A 150 8.98 -3.39 1.68
N VAL A 151 9.39 -2.58 0.70
CA VAL A 151 10.60 -1.73 0.81
C VAL A 151 10.49 -0.66 1.91
N ARG A 152 9.28 -0.46 2.44
CA ARG A 152 8.97 0.54 3.45
C ARG A 152 8.91 -0.03 4.86
N ASP A 153 9.00 -1.35 5.00
CA ASP A 153 9.09 -2.00 6.29
C ASP A 153 10.47 -1.73 6.90
N THR A 154 10.48 -0.91 7.95
CA THR A 154 11.69 -0.51 8.68
C THR A 154 12.33 -1.67 9.41
N SER A 155 11.58 -2.71 9.77
CA SER A 155 12.08 -3.90 10.48
C SER A 155 12.92 -4.82 9.60
N LEU A 156 12.68 -4.82 8.28
CA LEU A 156 13.45 -5.64 7.34
C LEU A 156 14.85 -5.10 7.10
N GLY A 157 15.01 -3.78 7.10
CA GLY A 157 16.22 -3.13 6.60
C GLY A 157 16.45 -3.36 5.09
N VAL A 158 17.36 -2.59 4.51
CA VAL A 158 17.57 -2.57 3.06
C VAL A 158 17.99 -3.93 2.48
N TRP A 159 18.82 -4.68 3.21
CA TRP A 159 19.39 -5.94 2.73
C TRP A 159 18.37 -7.07 2.63
N ASN A 160 17.32 -7.07 3.46
CA ASN A 160 16.25 -8.07 3.39
C ASN A 160 15.10 -7.62 2.48
N ALA A 161 14.79 -6.32 2.45
CA ALA A 161 13.69 -5.82 1.65
C ALA A 161 13.99 -5.83 0.13
N TYR A 162 15.21 -5.47 -0.28
CA TYR A 162 15.56 -5.35 -1.69
C TYR A 162 15.47 -6.67 -2.46
N PRO A 163 15.96 -7.82 -1.96
CA PRO A 163 15.79 -9.11 -2.65
C PRO A 163 14.33 -9.46 -2.94
N ILE A 164 13.42 -9.16 -2.02
CA ILE A 164 11.97 -9.39 -2.20
C ILE A 164 11.44 -8.54 -3.36
N VAL A 165 11.75 -7.24 -3.35
CA VAL A 165 11.36 -6.29 -4.40
C VAL A 165 11.96 -6.68 -5.74
N TRP A 166 13.24 -7.04 -5.79
CA TRP A 166 13.91 -7.47 -7.02
C TRP A 166 13.27 -8.71 -7.63
N ARG A 167 12.87 -9.67 -6.79
CA ARG A 167 12.12 -10.85 -7.25
C ARG A 167 10.79 -10.44 -7.88
N GLN A 168 10.05 -9.52 -7.27
CA GLN A 168 8.79 -9.01 -7.81
C GLN A 168 9.00 -8.29 -9.15
N VAL A 169 10.02 -7.42 -9.26
CA VAL A 169 10.36 -6.72 -10.51
C VAL A 169 10.71 -7.71 -11.63
N ARG A 170 11.55 -8.72 -11.35
CA ARG A 170 11.88 -9.78 -12.33
C ARG A 170 10.63 -10.51 -12.83
N LEU A 171 9.71 -10.83 -11.91
CA LEU A 171 8.45 -11.51 -12.23
C LEU A 171 7.46 -10.61 -12.99
N CYS A 172 7.48 -9.30 -12.72
CA CYS A 172 6.74 -8.28 -13.47
C CYS A 172 7.25 -8.19 -14.92
N LEU A 173 8.58 -8.10 -15.11
CA LEU A 173 9.19 -8.10 -16.44
C LEU A 173 8.89 -9.39 -17.21
N GLN A 174 8.90 -10.54 -16.51
CA GLN A 174 8.52 -11.81 -17.11
C GLN A 174 7.06 -11.81 -17.56
N ALA A 175 6.13 -11.27 -16.76
CA ALA A 175 4.73 -11.12 -17.17
C ALA A 175 4.57 -10.20 -18.40
N GLY A 176 5.38 -9.14 -18.50
CA GLY A 176 5.46 -8.30 -19.70
C GLY A 176 5.92 -9.07 -20.94
N ALA A 177 6.99 -9.87 -20.82
CA ALA A 177 7.47 -10.73 -21.89
C ALA A 177 6.44 -11.79 -22.30
N ASP A 178 5.74 -12.37 -21.32
CA ASP A 178 4.66 -13.32 -21.54
C ASP A 178 3.50 -12.67 -22.35
N ASN A 179 3.12 -11.43 -22.00
CA ASN A 179 2.14 -10.65 -22.76
C ASN A 179 2.55 -10.39 -24.21
N LEU A 180 3.83 -10.03 -24.44
CA LEU A 180 4.35 -9.83 -25.80
C LEU A 180 4.27 -11.11 -26.63
N ARG A 181 4.59 -12.28 -26.05
CA ARG A 181 4.46 -13.58 -26.73
C ARG A 181 3.02 -13.93 -27.08
N LEU A 182 2.05 -13.47 -26.29
CA LEU A 182 0.62 -13.60 -26.58
C LEU A 182 0.11 -12.59 -27.62
N GLY A 183 0.97 -11.73 -28.16
CA GLY A 183 0.60 -10.71 -29.15
C GLY A 183 -0.06 -9.46 -28.56
N VAL A 184 -0.01 -9.27 -27.23
CA VAL A 184 -0.49 -8.04 -26.59
C VAL A 184 0.42 -6.89 -27.00
N ARG A 185 -0.18 -5.84 -27.58
CA ARG A 185 0.57 -4.66 -28.02
C ARG A 185 0.85 -3.76 -26.81
N PRO A 186 2.12 -3.33 -26.59
CA PRO A 186 2.43 -2.38 -25.53
C PRO A 186 1.79 -1.02 -25.83
N VAL A 187 1.55 -0.26 -24.77
CA VAL A 187 1.08 1.11 -24.90
C VAL A 187 2.13 1.94 -25.65
N PRO A 188 1.77 2.70 -26.69
CA PRO A 188 2.72 3.52 -27.44
C PRO A 188 3.42 4.53 -26.53
N LEU A 189 4.73 4.74 -26.74
CA LEU A 189 5.52 5.71 -25.97
C LEU A 189 4.93 7.13 -26.05
N THR A 190 4.39 7.51 -27.20
CA THR A 190 3.72 8.80 -27.40
C THR A 190 2.53 8.99 -26.45
N PHE A 191 1.75 7.93 -26.22
CA PHE A 191 0.65 7.96 -25.26
C PHE A 191 1.16 8.11 -23.83
N VAL A 192 2.20 7.35 -23.46
CA VAL A 192 2.83 7.44 -22.13
C VAL A 192 3.36 8.86 -21.87
N LEU A 193 4.09 9.45 -22.83
CA LEU A 193 4.64 10.80 -22.72
C LEU A 193 3.54 11.87 -22.62
N THR A 194 2.47 11.72 -23.40
CA THR A 194 1.31 12.62 -23.34
C THR A 194 0.66 12.58 -21.95
N ARG A 195 0.43 11.38 -21.41
CA ARG A 195 -0.12 11.20 -20.06
C ARG A 195 0.80 11.74 -18.97
N TRP A 196 2.11 11.53 -19.11
CA TRP A 196 3.10 12.08 -18.17
C TRP A 196 3.12 13.61 -18.17
N SER A 197 3.06 14.24 -19.35
CA SER A 197 2.97 15.70 -19.46
C SER A 197 1.72 16.26 -18.78
N GLN A 198 0.57 15.60 -18.95
CA GLN A 198 -0.69 15.98 -18.29
C GLN A 198 -0.63 15.80 -16.77
N ALA A 199 0.03 14.73 -16.30
CA ALA A 199 0.22 14.49 -14.87
C ALA A 199 1.11 15.56 -14.23
N ARG A 200 2.24 15.92 -14.88
CA ARG A 200 3.16 16.96 -14.38
C ARG A 200 2.56 18.36 -14.27
N SER A 201 1.54 18.67 -15.07
CA SER A 201 0.84 19.96 -14.97
C SER A 201 -0.08 20.06 -13.74
N ARG A 202 -0.29 18.96 -13.01
CA ARG A 202 -1.02 18.97 -11.74
C ARG A 202 -0.01 19.14 -10.60
N SER A 203 -0.15 20.22 -9.85
CA SER A 203 0.53 20.35 -8.55
C SER A 203 -0.17 19.44 -7.56
N ASP A 204 0.43 18.29 -7.25
CA ASP A 204 -0.05 17.40 -6.19
C ASP A 204 0.14 18.11 -4.85
N THR A 205 -0.90 18.81 -4.41
CA THR A 205 -0.95 19.38 -3.06
C THR A 205 -1.58 18.31 -2.17
N PHE A 206 -0.84 17.84 -1.17
CA PHE A 206 -1.42 16.93 -0.18
C PHE A 206 -2.58 17.66 0.53
N ALA A 207 -3.71 16.97 0.68
CA ALA A 207 -4.84 17.54 1.40
C ALA A 207 -4.44 17.73 2.87
N ILE A 208 -4.51 18.98 3.35
CA ILE A 208 -4.41 19.31 4.77
C ILE A 208 -5.61 18.67 5.48
N VAL A 209 -5.37 18.01 6.61
CA VAL A 209 -6.44 17.41 7.41
C VAL A 209 -7.32 18.53 7.98
N ASP A 210 -8.62 18.47 7.72
CA ASP A 210 -9.63 19.21 8.47
C ASP A 210 -10.24 18.24 9.49
N ARG A 211 -10.10 18.54 10.78
CA ARG A 211 -10.90 17.88 11.82
C ARG A 211 -12.31 18.50 11.80
N THR A 212 -13.32 17.70 11.47
CA THR A 212 -14.74 17.97 11.79
C THR A 212 -15.16 17.20 13.02
#